data_AF-A0A7L3LXP4-F1
#
_entry.id   AF-A0A7L3LXP4-F1
#
_cell.length_a   1.000
_cell.length_b   1.000
_cell.length_c   1.000
_cell.angle_alpha   90.00
_cell.angle_beta   90.00
_cell.angle_gamma   90.00
#
_symmetry.space_group_name_H-M   'P 1'
#
loop_
_entity.id
_entity.type
_entity.pdbx_description
1 polymer ?
#
loop_
_entity_poly.entity_id
_entity_poly.type
_entity_poly.pdbx_seq_one_letter_code
_entity_poly.pdbx_strand_id
1 'polypeptide(L)'
;AMNRVQLLGRVGQDPIMRQVEGKNPVTIFSLATNEMWRTGDSEANQGGEAWHPTLLFLCILGDISQKTTWHRISVFRPGLRDVTYQYVKKG
;
A
#
# COMPACT_ATOMS: atom_id res chain seq x y z
N ALA A 1 -20.79 14.78 6.09
CA ALA A 1 -20.28 13.45 5.72
C ALA A 1 -18.80 13.36 6.06
N MET A 2 -18.32 12.23 6.58
CA MET A 2 -16.92 12.04 7.00
C MET A 2 -16.20 11.15 5.98
N ASN A 3 -15.19 11.70 5.30
CA ASN A 3 -14.28 10.93 4.48
C ASN A 3 -13.05 10.59 5.32
N ARG A 4 -12.83 9.30 5.59
CA ARG A 4 -11.71 8.81 6.43
C ARG A 4 -11.02 7.65 5.74
N VAL A 5 -9.68 7.70 5.71
CA VAL A 5 -8.82 6.61 5.22
C VAL A 5 -7.75 6.36 6.29
N GLN A 6 -7.42 5.09 6.55
CA GLN A 6 -6.33 4.69 7.43
C GLN A 6 -5.41 3.74 6.65
N LEU A 7 -4.13 4.07 6.57
CA LEU A 7 -3.11 3.26 5.90
C LEU A 7 -2.01 2.94 6.90
N LEU A 8 -1.48 1.72 6.83
CA LEU A 8 -0.32 1.28 7.60
C LEU A 8 0.76 0.82 6.62
N GLY A 9 1.96 1.38 6.75
CA GLY A 9 2.98 1.21 5.73
C GLY A 9 4.32 1.82 6.11
N ARG A 10 5.29 1.66 5.21
CA ARG A 10 6.64 2.23 5.33
C ARG A 10 6.76 3.53 4.57
N VAL A 11 7.53 4.48 5.09
CA VAL A 11 7.76 5.76 4.45
C VAL A 11 8.93 5.63 3.49
N GLY A 12 8.68 5.85 2.19
CA GLY A 12 9.69 5.62 1.15
C GLY A 12 10.81 6.65 1.12
N GLN A 13 10.50 7.90 1.49
CA GLN A 13 11.43 9.02 1.49
C GLN A 13 11.05 10.02 2.57
N ASP A 14 12.05 10.78 3.06
CA ASP A 14 11.78 11.86 4.00
C ASP A 14 10.78 12.87 3.40
N PRO A 15 9.91 13.46 4.22
CA PRO A 15 8.92 14.40 3.76
C PRO A 15 9.57 15.64 3.15
N ILE A 16 9.05 16.10 2.02
CA ILE A 16 9.50 17.30 1.32
C ILE A 16 8.45 18.40 1.49
N MET A 17 8.86 19.57 1.96
CA MET A 17 8.01 20.76 1.94
C MET A 17 8.16 21.47 0.59
N ARG A 18 7.05 21.61 -0.13
CA ARG A 18 7.01 22.37 -1.39
C ARG A 18 6.13 23.60 -1.20
N GLN A 19 6.67 24.75 -1.56
CA GLN A 19 5.91 25.99 -1.67
C GLN A 19 5.92 26.45 -3.13
N VAL A 20 4.75 26.74 -3.66
CA VAL A 20 4.59 27.35 -4.98
C VAL A 20 4.31 28.83 -4.74
N GLU A 21 4.83 29.69 -5.61
CA GLU A 21 4.62 31.14 -5.53
C GLU A 21 3.12 31.47 -5.38
N GLY A 22 2.79 32.31 -4.40
CA GLY A 22 1.41 32.68 -4.08
C GLY A 22 0.53 31.58 -3.47
N LYS A 23 1.07 30.41 -3.12
CA LYS A 23 0.31 29.29 -2.51
C LYS A 23 0.89 28.85 -1.16
N ASN A 24 0.01 28.28 -0.33
CA ASN A 24 0.40 27.70 0.95
C ASN A 24 1.37 26.52 0.74
N PRO A 25 2.39 26.38 1.62
CA PRO A 25 3.30 25.23 1.56
C PRO A 25 2.55 23.92 1.81
N VAL A 26 3.05 22.85 1.19
CA VAL A 26 2.50 21.49 1.26
C VAL A 26 3.62 20.52 1.62
N THR A 27 3.40 19.65 2.60
CA THR A 27 4.32 18.55 2.93
C THR A 27 3.92 17.31 2.16
N ILE A 28 4.87 16.69 1.46
CA ILE A 28 4.63 15.54 0.58
C ILE A 28 5.57 14.40 0.95
N PHE A 29 5.05 13.19 1.07
CA PHE A 29 5.84 11.96 1.27
C PHE A 29 5.15 10.75 0.60
N SER A 30 5.88 9.65 0.45
CA SER A 30 5.34 8.39 -0.08
C SER A 30 5.20 7.33 1.01
N LEU A 31 4.12 6.54 0.95
CA LEU A 31 3.83 5.44 1.86
C LEU A 31 3.61 4.14 1.07
N ALA A 32 4.41 3.11 1.35
CA ALA A 32 4.20 1.76 0.82
C ALA A 32 3.27 0.95 1.71
N THR A 33 2.20 0.39 1.13
CA THR A 33 1.39 -0.65 1.77
C THR A 33 1.57 -1.97 1.03
N ASN A 34 1.51 -3.09 1.75
CA ASN A 34 1.59 -4.42 1.16
C ASN A 34 0.24 -5.13 1.31
N GLU A 35 -0.19 -5.76 0.23
CA GLU A 35 -1.31 -6.69 0.21
C GLU A 35 -0.75 -8.10 -0.06
N MET A 36 -1.18 -9.08 0.72
CA MET A 36 -0.84 -10.49 0.55
C MET A 36 -2.11 -11.28 0.30
N TRP A 37 -2.09 -12.17 -0.68
CA TRP A 37 -3.19 -13.10 -0.95
C TRP A 37 -2.64 -14.48 -1.30
N ARG A 38 -3.47 -15.51 -1.14
CA ARG A 38 -3.13 -16.86 -1.55
C ARG A 38 -3.48 -17.01 -3.02
N THR A 39 -2.49 -17.33 -3.84
CA THR A 39 -2.71 -17.68 -5.24
C THR A 39 -2.86 -19.20 -5.29
N GLY A 40 -4.09 -19.67 -5.43
CA GLY A 40 -4.42 -21.11 -5.41
C GLY A 40 -5.89 -21.40 -5.68
N ASP A 41 -6.79 -20.45 -5.41
CA ASP A 41 -8.24 -20.67 -5.61
C ASP A 41 -8.74 -20.31 -7.02
N SER A 42 -7.99 -19.51 -7.78
CA SER A 42 -8.53 -18.86 -9.00
C SER A 42 -8.48 -19.73 -10.27
N GLU A 43 -7.53 -20.66 -10.38
CA GLU A 43 -7.37 -21.49 -11.60
C GLU A 43 -7.95 -22.91 -11.47
N ALA A 44 -8.44 -23.32 -10.30
CA ALA A 44 -9.06 -24.64 -10.12
C ALA A 44 -10.54 -24.70 -10.57
N ASN A 45 -11.14 -23.59 -11.02
CA ASN A 45 -12.58 -23.53 -11.30
C ASN A 45 -12.94 -23.31 -12.78
N GLN A 46 -11.99 -23.34 -13.71
CA GLN A 46 -12.27 -23.23 -15.15
C GLN A 46 -11.41 -24.21 -15.98
N GLY A 47 -11.84 -25.46 -16.04
CA GLY A 47 -11.29 -26.45 -16.96
C GLY A 47 -11.30 -27.84 -16.33
N GLY A 48 -11.92 -28.80 -17.00
CA GLY A 48 -12.23 -30.11 -16.41
C GLY A 48 -11.01 -30.92 -15.97
N GLU A 49 -11.32 -31.91 -15.12
CA GLU A 49 -10.64 -33.21 -15.07
C GLU A 49 -9.37 -33.33 -14.21
N ALA A 50 -9.31 -32.69 -13.03
CA ALA A 50 -8.27 -32.98 -12.04
C ALA A 50 -8.73 -34.04 -11.00
N TRP A 51 -8.91 -35.30 -11.42
CA TRP A 51 -9.32 -36.44 -10.56
C TRP A 51 -8.19 -37.04 -9.69
N HIS A 52 -7.10 -36.30 -9.43
CA HIS A 52 -5.91 -36.85 -8.75
C HIS A 52 -5.68 -36.16 -7.39
N PRO A 53 -5.79 -36.87 -6.25
CA PRO A 53 -5.61 -36.28 -4.92
C PRO A 53 -4.21 -35.67 -4.69
N THR A 54 -3.20 -36.06 -5.47
CA THR A 54 -1.83 -35.53 -5.39
C THR A 54 -1.69 -34.12 -5.98
N LEU A 55 -2.50 -33.73 -6.98
CA LEU A 55 -2.45 -32.39 -7.58
C LEU A 55 -3.16 -31.35 -6.72
N LEU A 56 -4.22 -31.75 -6.01
CA LEU A 56 -4.88 -30.90 -5.01
C LEU A 56 -3.94 -30.58 -3.84
N PHE A 57 -3.15 -31.56 -3.39
CA PHE A 57 -2.13 -31.34 -2.36
C PHE A 57 -1.05 -30.33 -2.81
N LEU A 58 -0.70 -30.29 -4.10
CA LEU A 58 0.26 -29.32 -4.64
C LEU A 58 -0.31 -27.89 -4.72
N CYS A 59 -1.60 -27.71 -5.07
CA CYS A 59 -2.25 -26.39 -5.08
C CYS A 59 -2.36 -25.76 -3.68
N ILE A 60 -2.53 -26.58 -2.64
CA ILE A 60 -2.65 -26.09 -1.25
C ILE A 60 -1.27 -25.63 -0.70
N LEU A 61 -0.15 -26.03 -1.34
CA LEU A 61 1.22 -25.77 -0.87
C LEU A 61 1.82 -24.39 -1.23
N GLY A 62 1.02 -23.46 -1.76
CA GLY A 62 1.13 -22.09 -1.26
C GLY A 62 2.15 -21.16 -1.89
N ASP A 63 1.81 -20.62 -3.04
CA ASP A 63 2.34 -19.32 -3.43
C ASP A 63 1.51 -18.20 -2.78
N ILE A 64 2.01 -17.69 -1.65
CA ILE A 64 1.55 -16.40 -1.13
C ILE A 64 2.06 -15.33 -2.09
N SER A 65 1.16 -14.70 -2.82
CA SER A 65 1.48 -13.57 -3.66
C SER A 65 1.43 -12.28 -2.84
N GLN A 66 2.32 -11.35 -3.16
CA GLN A 66 2.40 -10.05 -2.52
C GLN A 66 2.43 -8.94 -3.57
N LYS A 67 1.70 -7.85 -3.32
CA LYS A 67 1.80 -6.61 -4.10
C LYS A 67 2.00 -5.42 -3.19
N THR A 68 2.95 -4.58 -3.56
CA THR A 68 3.23 -3.31 -2.89
C THR A 68 2.59 -2.18 -3.67
N THR A 69 1.83 -1.33 -2.97
CA THR A 69 1.22 -0.12 -3.53
C THR A 69 1.84 1.11 -2.88
N TRP A 70 2.31 2.04 -3.72
CA TRP A 70 2.89 3.32 -3.28
C TRP A 70 1.84 4.42 -3.32
N HIS A 71 1.62 5.06 -2.17
CA HIS A 71 0.68 6.16 -1.99
C HIS A 71 1.44 7.46 -1.89
N ARG A 72 0.98 8.50 -2.59
CA ARG A 72 1.53 9.85 -2.46
C ARG A 72 0.65 10.67 -1.50
N ILE A 73 1.18 10.96 -0.32
CA ILE A 73 0.48 11.71 0.72
C ILE A 73 0.86 13.19 0.61
N SER A 74 -0.14 14.07 0.58
CA SER A 74 0.04 15.53 0.54
C SER A 74 -0.74 16.18 1.68
N VAL A 75 -0.06 16.93 2.54
CA VAL A 75 -0.63 17.54 3.74
C VAL A 75 -0.64 19.06 3.60
N PHE A 76 -1.85 19.63 3.58
CA PHE A 76 -2.08 21.07 3.34
C PHE A 76 -2.34 21.88 4.62
N ARG A 77 -2.95 21.27 5.64
CA ARG A 77 -3.33 21.98 6.87
C ARG A 77 -2.08 22.43 7.62
N PRO A 78 -1.87 23.74 7.90
CA PRO A 78 -0.60 24.27 8.41
C PRO A 78 -0.03 23.51 9.62
N GLY A 79 -0.79 23.39 10.72
CA GLY A 79 -0.31 22.70 11.92
C GLY A 79 0.01 21.22 11.69
N LEU A 80 -0.84 20.49 10.96
CA LEU A 80 -0.61 19.08 10.66
C LEU A 80 0.56 18.90 9.69
N ARG A 81 0.70 19.79 8.72
CA ARG A 81 1.76 19.81 7.72
C ARG A 81 3.13 19.96 8.38
N ASP A 82 3.25 20.90 9.31
CA ASP A 82 4.52 21.22 9.97
C ASP A 82 4.94 20.07 10.89
N VAL A 83 3.99 19.50 11.65
CA VAL A 83 4.19 18.27 12.43
C VAL A 83 4.60 17.10 11.52
N THR A 84 3.89 16.89 10.41
CA THR A 84 4.24 15.82 9.46
C THR A 84 5.67 15.99 8.94
N TYR A 85 6.07 17.21 8.59
CA TYR A 85 7.42 17.49 8.10
C TYR A 85 8.50 17.23 9.16
N GLN A 86 8.23 17.63 10.41
CA GLN A 86 9.16 17.48 11.52
C GLN A 86 9.36 16.01 11.91
N TYR A 87 8.26 15.25 12.05
CA TYR A 87 8.29 13.95 12.71
C TYR A 87 8.24 12.75 11.76
N VAL A 88 7.71 12.89 10.53
CA VAL A 88 7.79 11.79 9.56
C VAL A 88 9.23 11.70 9.04
N LYS A 89 9.75 10.48 8.98
CA LYS A 89 11.07 10.15 8.46
C LYS A 89 10.97 8.91 7.58
N LYS A 90 11.91 8.78 6.64
CA LYS A 90 12.12 7.56 5.87
C LYS A 90 12.36 6.38 6.83
N GLY A 91 11.66 5.27 6.60
CA GLY A 91 11.70 4.07 7.43
C GLY A 91 10.51 3.16 7.22
#